data_AF-A0A645JQV7-F1
#
_entry.id   AF-A0A645JQV7-F1
#
_cell.length_a   1.000
_cell.length_b   1.000
_cell.length_c   1.000
_cell.angle_alpha   90.00
_cell.angle_beta   90.00
_cell.angle_gamma   90.00
#
_symmetry.space_group_name_H-M   'P 1'
#
loop_
_entity.id
_entity.type
_entity.pdbx_description
1 polymer ?
#
loop_
_entity_poly.entity_id
_entity_poly.type
_entity_poly.pdbx_seq_one_letter_code
_entity_poly.pdbx_strand_id
1 'polypeptide(L)' 'MAELTDTNLLHRGGEDGLRFVQREARRLLTLPQSALMDSLGSFDAACISRGLSPGGSADMLALALLLDRAEDWMP' A
#
# COMPACT_ATOMS: atom_id res chain seq x y z
N MET A 1 -0.63 -2.75 -2.60
CA MET A 1 0.48 -1.79 -2.88
C MET A 1 1.63 -2.41 -3.66
N ALA A 2 2.19 -3.57 -3.28
CA ALA A 2 3.32 -4.18 -3.98
C ALA A 2 3.06 -4.48 -5.47
N GLU A 3 1.85 -4.92 -5.81
CA GLU A 3 1.49 -5.36 -7.17
C GLU A 3 0.45 -4.47 -7.86
N LEU A 4 -0.34 -3.72 -7.10
CA LEU A 4 -1.39 -2.87 -7.65
C LEU A 4 -0.79 -1.69 -8.42
N THR A 5 -1.35 -1.41 -9.59
CA THR A 5 -1.10 -0.16 -10.32
C THR A 5 -2.02 0.91 -9.75
N ASP A 6 -1.55 1.56 -8.68
CA ASP A 6 -2.32 2.58 -7.96
C ASP A 6 -2.37 3.89 -8.76
N THR A 7 -3.56 4.27 -9.21
CA THR A 7 -3.77 5.48 -10.02
C THR A 7 -3.53 6.77 -9.24
N ASN A 8 -3.69 6.78 -7.91
CA ASN A 8 -3.36 7.95 -7.10
C ASN A 8 -1.85 8.19 -7.07
N LEU A 9 -1.05 7.11 -7.06
CA LEU A 9 0.40 7.22 -7.18
C LEU A 9 0.83 7.70 -8.56
N LEU A 10 0.23 7.16 -9.63
CA LEU A 10 0.50 7.64 -11.00
C LEU A 10 0.16 9.12 -11.16
N HIS A 11 -0.96 9.57 -10.59
CA HIS A 11 -1.38 10.96 -10.67
C HIS A 11 -0.43 11.91 -9.91
N ARG A 12 0.02 11.52 -8.71
CA ARG A 12 0.82 12.40 -7.84
C ARG A 12 2.32 12.33 -8.08
N GLY A 13 2.84 11.14 -8.37
CA GLY A 13 4.26 10.86 -8.48
C GLY A 13 4.69 10.22 -9.80
N GLY A 14 3.77 10.06 -10.76
CA GLY A 14 4.05 9.37 -12.01
C GLY A 14 4.44 7.91 -11.80
N GLU A 15 5.06 7.33 -12.82
CA GLU A 15 5.55 5.96 -12.74
C GLU A 15 6.66 5.79 -11.69
N ASP A 16 7.47 6.81 -11.45
CA ASP A 16 8.53 6.77 -10.44
C ASP A 16 7.96 6.65 -9.03
N GLY A 17 6.91 7.40 -8.72
CA GLY A 17 6.18 7.30 -7.46
C GLY A 17 5.54 5.92 -7.27
N LEU A 18 4.92 5.38 -8.32
CA LEU A 18 4.36 4.02 -8.31
C LEU A 18 5.47 2.97 -8.07
N ARG A 19 6.56 3.03 -8.83
CA ARG A 19 7.70 2.09 -8.70
C ARG A 19 8.36 2.18 -7.33
N PHE A 20 8.51 3.38 -6.78
CA PHE A 20 9.05 3.59 -5.43
C PHE A 20 8.20 2.82 -4.39
N VAL A 21 6.90 3.05 -4.38
CA VAL A 21 5.98 2.41 -3.44
C VAL A 21 5.95 0.90 -3.61
N GLN A 22 5.87 0.41 -4.86
CA GLN A 22 5.86 -1.03 -5.12
C GLN A 22 7.15 -1.71 -4.64
N ARG A 23 8.31 -1.08 -4.88
CA ARG A 23 9.60 -1.62 -4.41
C ARG A 23 9.69 -1.65 -2.90
N GLU A 24 9.34 -0.57 -2.21
CA GLU A 24 9.37 -0.55 -0.74
C GLU A 24 8.38 -1.54 -0.13
N ALA A 25 7.16 -1.63 -0.69
CA ALA A 25 6.18 -2.62 -0.25
C ALA A 25 6.71 -4.06 -0.41
N ARG A 26 7.34 -4.40 -1.54
CA ARG A 26 7.98 -5.72 -1.73
C ARG A 26 9.11 -5.96 -0.73
N ARG A 27 9.95 -4.95 -0.47
CA ARG A 27 11.01 -5.04 0.55
C ARG A 27 10.43 -5.33 1.93
N LEU A 28 9.39 -4.60 2.33
CA LEU A 28 8.73 -4.76 3.63
C LEU A 28 8.17 -6.18 3.83
N LEU A 29 7.64 -6.81 2.78
CA LEU A 29 7.13 -8.19 2.83
C LEU A 29 8.23 -9.24 3.11
N THR A 30 9.50 -8.90 2.90
CA THR A 30 10.63 -9.82 3.17
C THR A 30 11.24 -9.66 4.56
N LEU A 31 10.81 -8.66 5.33
CA LEU A 31 11.40 -8.37 6.63
C LEU A 31 10.87 -9.29 7.73
N PRO A 32 11.72 -9.62 8.73
CA PRO A 32 11.22 -10.25 9.95
C PRO A 32 10.33 -9.28 10.74
N GLN A 33 9.39 -9.83 11.50
CA GLN A 33 8.43 -9.04 12.30
C GLN A 33 9.10 -8.03 13.25
N SER A 34 10.28 -8.37 13.78
CA SER A 34 11.07 -7.50 14.66
C SER A 34 11.54 -6.20 14.01
N ALA A 35 11.70 -6.17 12.69
CA ALA A 35 12.14 -5.00 11.92
C ALA A 35 11.01 -4.31 11.15
N LEU A 36 9.82 -4.91 11.12
CA LEU A 36 8.73 -4.50 10.25
C LEU A 36 8.10 -3.17 10.70
N MET A 37 7.86 -2.98 12.00
CA MET A 37 7.22 -1.76 12.52
C MET A 37 8.06 -0.51 12.24
N ASP A 38 9.35 -0.54 12.55
CA ASP A 38 10.26 0.59 12.30
C ASP A 38 10.41 0.87 10.81
N SER A 39 10.46 -0.20 10.00
CA SER A 39 10.55 -0.06 8.54
C SER A 39 9.26 0.49 7.92
N LEU A 40 8.09 0.13 8.46
CA LEU A 40 6.81 0.70 8.06
C LEU A 40 6.73 2.19 8.39
N GLY A 41 7.17 2.60 9.59
CA GLY A 41 7.22 4.02 9.96
C GLY A 41 8.17 4.82 9.05
N SER A 42 9.33 4.24 8.72
CA SER A 42 10.28 4.86 7.78
C SER A 42 9.68 4.98 6.37
N PHE A 43 8.96 3.97 5.92
CA PHE A 43 8.28 3.97 4.63
C PHE A 43 7.12 5.00 4.57
N ASP A 44 6.34 5.13 5.65
CA ASP A 44 5.28 6.13 5.76
C ASP A 44 5.83 7.56 5.68
N ALA A 45 6.88 7.87 6.46
CA ALA A 45 7.57 9.15 6.38
C ALA A 45 8.15 9.42 4.97
N ALA A 46 8.67 8.38 4.30
CA ALA A 46 9.16 8.48 2.95
C ALA A 46 8.05 8.77 1.92
N CYS A 47 6.85 8.22 2.12
CA CYS A 47 5.67 8.53 1.31
C CYS A 47 5.19 9.98 1.54
N ILE A 48 5.07 10.40 2.80
CA ILE A 48 4.66 11.75 3.19
C ILE A 48 5.59 12.80 2.60
N SER A 49 6.90 12.63 2.76
CA SER A 49 7.91 13.58 2.22
C SER A 49 7.88 13.70 0.69
N ARG A 50 7.38 12.68 -0.01
CA ARG A 50 7.23 12.66 -1.47
C ARG A 50 5.81 13.02 -1.95
N GLY A 51 4.89 13.32 -1.03
CA GLY A 51 3.48 13.56 -1.37
C GLY A 51 2.76 12.34 -1.97
N LEU A 52 3.31 11.14 -1.76
CA LEU A 52 2.78 9.89 -2.32
C LEU A 52 1.75 9.30 -1.37
N SER A 53 0.54 9.08 -1.87
CA SER A 53 -0.52 8.42 -1.12
C SER A 53 -1.11 7.28 -1.97
N PRO A 54 -0.97 6.01 -1.53
CA PRO A 54 -1.48 4.83 -2.23
C PRO A 54 -2.97 4.61 -1.95
N GLY A 55 -3.79 5.64 -2.18
CA GLY A 55 -5.21 5.60 -1.82
C GLY A 55 -6.00 4.53 -2.57
N GLY A 56 -5.72 4.30 -3.86
CA GLY A 56 -6.44 3.29 -4.63
C GLY A 56 -6.18 1.87 -4.10
N SER A 57 -4.97 1.61 -3.61
CA SER A 57 -4.64 0.36 -2.93
C SER A 57 -5.37 0.20 -1.60
N ALA A 58 -5.55 1.29 -0.85
CA ALA A 58 -6.29 1.28 0.41
C ALA A 58 -7.78 1.00 0.18
N ASP A 59 -8.37 1.62 -0.84
CA ASP A 59 -9.77 1.39 -1.23
C ASP A 59 -10.00 -0.06 -1.66
N MET A 60 -9.08 -0.64 -2.45
CA MET A 60 -9.16 -2.06 -2.83
C MET A 60 -9.05 -3.00 -1.61
N LEU A 61 -8.20 -2.68 -0.64
CA LEU A 61 -8.12 -3.45 0.61
C LEU A 61 -9.42 -3.31 1.42
N ALA A 62 -9.98 -2.11 1.52
CA ALA A 62 -11.24 -1.87 2.21
C ALA A 62 -12.40 -2.62 1.56
N LEU A 63 -12.46 -2.62 0.22
CA LEU A 63 -13.46 -3.38 -0.54
C LEU A 63 -13.29 -4.89 -0.34
N ALA A 64 -12.07 -5.42 -0.37
CA ALA A 64 -11.81 -6.84 -0.13
C ALA A 64 -12.27 -7.25 1.29
N LEU A 65 -11.96 -6.44 2.31
CA LEU A 65 -12.42 -6.67 3.68
C LEU A 65 -13.94 -6.55 3.81
N LEU A 66 -14.59 -5.63 3.09
CA LEU A 66 -16.05 -5.51 3.08
C LEU A 66 -16.70 -6.77 2.51
N LEU A 67 -16.19 -7.25 1.36
CA LEU A 67 -16.72 -8.45 0.70
C LEU A 67 -16.52 -9.70 1.56
N ASP A 68 -15.34 -9.87 2.15
CA ASP A 68 -15.04 -10.96 3.10
C ASP A 68 -16.04 -11.00 4.26
N ARG A 69 -16.38 -9.84 4.83
CA ARG A 69 -17.36 -9.75 5.93
C ARG A 69 -18.81 -9.85 5.49
N ALA A 70 -19.10 -9.48 4.24
CA ALA A 70 -20.44 -9.61 3.67
C ALA A 70 -20.75 -11.04 3.23
N GLU A 71 -19.73 -11.86 2.92
CA GLU A 71 -19.90 -13.29 2.63
C GLU A 71 -20.47 -14.04 3.85
N ASP A 72 -20.05 -13.67 5.07
CA ASP A 72 -20.68 -14.14 6.33
C ASP A 72 -22.15 -13.70 6.47
N TRP A 73 -22.63 -12.75 5.66
CA TRP A 73 -24.01 -12.22 5.69
C TRP A 73 -24.88 -12.76 4.55
N MET A 74 -24.31 -13.52 3.61
CA MET A 74 -25.05 -14.17 2.54
C MET A 74 -25.51 -15.56 3.02
N PRO A 75 -26.83 -15.82 3.11
CA PRO A 75 -27.37 -17.11 3.57
C PRO A 75 -27.13 -18.26 2.59
#